data_AF-A0A0F9DR24-F1
#
_entry.id   AF-A0A0F9DR24-F1
#
_cell.length_a   1.000
_cell.length_b   1.000
_cell.length_c   1.000
_cell.angle_alpha   90.00
_cell.angle_beta   90.00
_cell.angle_gamma   90.00
#
_symmetry.space_group_name_H-M   'P 1'
#
loop_
_entity.id
_entity.type
_entity.pdbx_description
1 polymer ?
#
loop_
_entity_poly.entity_id
_entity_poly.type
_entity_poly.pdbx_seq_one_letter_code
_entity_poly.pdbx_strand_id
1 'polypeptide(L)'
;MLSEDVKNIGVMKKRVLLEPKEVRHVVKLLKAQKGMSQKDISKSIGFLIGSILNQGCSLPYESFKKLQVLATGIHESLQVKEIKYRKSYNKQSIEQLARIIGMKKTGVAGKFLSEEYTGMNVSSKWQCGKCEKVWKTSPNAVLYKEHWCIRCQGRETWTYKQMIELGKRRGLKKTGVEGKFLTSKKEYEEAIHPDMSKYHWECGKCGHIWEASANNIKRGSWCRT
;
A
#
# COMPACT_ATOMS: atom_id res chain seq x y z
N MET A 1 16.94 1.43 -0.16
CA MET A 1 17.16 0.14 -0.88
C MET A 1 16.17 -0.89 -0.36
N LEU A 2 15.56 -1.69 -1.23
CA LEU A 2 14.77 -2.86 -0.83
C LEU A 2 15.69 -3.87 -0.10
N SER A 3 15.26 -4.43 1.04
CA SER A 3 16.06 -5.48 1.69
C SER A 3 16.21 -6.70 0.80
N GLU A 4 17.36 -7.39 0.90
CA GLU A 4 17.69 -8.62 0.16
C GLU A 4 16.50 -9.61 0.14
N ASP A 5 15.87 -9.80 1.31
CA ASP A 5 14.76 -10.74 1.53
C ASP A 5 13.51 -10.48 0.68
N VAL A 6 13.28 -9.23 0.25
CA VAL A 6 12.11 -8.87 -0.57
C VAL A 6 12.43 -8.70 -2.05
N LYS A 7 13.71 -8.75 -2.43
CA LYS A 7 14.15 -8.65 -3.84
C LYS A 7 13.60 -9.81 -4.68
N ASN A 8 13.41 -10.98 -4.07
CA ASN A 8 12.94 -12.18 -4.75
C ASN A 8 11.41 -12.37 -4.71
N ILE A 9 10.67 -11.53 -3.97
CA ILE A 9 9.20 -11.63 -3.92
C ILE A 9 8.60 -11.19 -5.24
N GLY A 10 7.74 -12.01 -5.84
CA GLY A 10 7.08 -11.70 -7.10
C GLY A 10 7.48 -12.68 -8.19
N VAL A 11 6.80 -12.56 -9.33
CA VAL A 11 7.01 -13.43 -10.48
C VAL A 11 7.58 -12.61 -11.62
N MET A 12 8.72 -13.04 -12.16
CA MET A 12 9.28 -12.42 -13.36
C MET A 12 8.43 -12.83 -14.57
N LYS A 13 7.71 -11.87 -15.15
CA LYS A 13 6.92 -12.11 -16.36
C LYS A 13 7.68 -11.65 -17.59
N LYS A 14 7.84 -12.57 -18.54
CA LYS A 14 8.45 -12.31 -19.85
C LYS A 14 7.57 -11.37 -20.66
N ARG A 15 8.18 -10.32 -21.21
CA ARG A 15 7.55 -9.31 -22.06
C ARG A 15 8.33 -9.15 -23.35
N VAL A 16 7.59 -8.88 -24.41
CA VAL A 16 8.13 -8.70 -25.76
C VAL A 16 7.91 -7.26 -26.15
N LEU A 17 8.99 -6.56 -26.46
CA LEU A 17 8.99 -5.23 -27.03
C LEU A 17 8.95 -5.38 -28.55
N LEU A 18 7.96 -4.74 -29.18
CA LEU A 18 7.77 -4.75 -30.62
C LEU A 18 7.99 -3.37 -31.21
N GLU A 19 8.23 -3.31 -32.52
CA GLU A 19 8.30 -2.04 -33.23
C GLU A 19 6.89 -1.40 -33.36
N PRO A 20 6.69 -0.16 -32.87
CA PRO A 20 5.36 0.45 -32.87
C PRO A 20 4.73 0.67 -34.24
N LYS A 21 5.55 0.76 -35.30
CA LYS A 21 5.06 0.91 -36.67
C LYS A 21 4.49 -0.41 -37.19
N GLU A 22 5.16 -1.53 -36.94
CA GLU A 22 4.70 -2.87 -37.34
C GLU A 22 3.40 -3.25 -36.65
N VAL A 23 3.31 -3.03 -35.33
CA VAL A 23 2.09 -3.34 -34.58
C VAL A 23 0.91 -2.51 -35.11
N ARG A 24 1.12 -1.22 -35.41
CA ARG A 24 0.10 -0.35 -36.00
C ARG A 24 -0.34 -0.84 -37.36
N HIS A 25 0.60 -1.29 -38.19
CA HIS A 25 0.34 -1.83 -39.51
C HIS A 25 -0.52 -3.10 -39.43
N VAL A 26 -0.11 -4.08 -38.62
CA VAL A 26 -0.85 -5.33 -38.40
C VAL A 26 -2.25 -5.06 -37.86
N VAL A 27 -2.40 -4.17 -36.87
CA VAL A 27 -3.73 -3.82 -36.33
C VAL A 27 -4.61 -3.15 -37.38
N LYS A 28 -4.06 -2.32 -38.26
CA LYS A 28 -4.80 -1.70 -39.38
C LYS A 28 -5.27 -2.76 -40.37
N LEU A 29 -4.42 -3.72 -40.72
CA LEU A 29 -4.77 -4.80 -41.64
C LEU A 29 -5.77 -5.80 -41.04
N LEU A 30 -5.65 -6.15 -39.76
CA LEU A 30 -6.66 -6.98 -39.09
C LEU A 30 -8.06 -6.34 -39.10
N LYS A 31 -8.13 -5.02 -38.95
CA LYS A 31 -9.38 -4.27 -39.10
C LYS A 31 -9.91 -4.33 -40.54
N ALA A 32 -9.05 -4.06 -41.52
CA ALA A 32 -9.45 -3.96 -42.93
C ALA A 32 -9.79 -5.31 -43.57
N GLN A 33 -8.98 -6.35 -43.33
CA GLN A 33 -9.10 -7.65 -43.99
C GLN A 33 -9.95 -8.66 -43.21
N LYS A 34 -9.97 -8.59 -41.88
CA LYS A 34 -10.72 -9.54 -41.02
C LYS A 34 -11.93 -8.89 -40.33
N GLY A 35 -12.19 -7.60 -40.56
CA GLY A 35 -13.30 -6.87 -39.94
C GLY A 35 -13.21 -6.76 -38.42
N MET A 36 -12.06 -7.05 -37.81
CA MET A 36 -11.93 -7.13 -36.35
C MET A 36 -11.91 -5.74 -35.73
N SER A 37 -12.73 -5.51 -34.70
CA SER A 37 -12.61 -4.28 -33.90
C SER A 37 -11.39 -4.34 -32.98
N GLN A 38 -10.99 -3.19 -32.39
CA GLN A 38 -9.94 -3.19 -31.36
C GLN A 38 -10.30 -4.05 -30.14
N LYS A 39 -11.59 -4.13 -29.81
CA LYS A 39 -12.08 -4.95 -28.69
C LYS A 39 -11.92 -6.43 -29.00
N ASP A 40 -12.20 -6.85 -30.24
CA ASP A 40 -12.04 -8.23 -30.68
C ASP A 40 -10.57 -8.65 -30.66
N ILE A 41 -9.68 -7.81 -31.22
CA ILE A 41 -8.23 -8.05 -31.17
C ILE A 41 -7.77 -8.19 -29.71
N SER A 42 -8.21 -7.28 -28.83
CA SER A 42 -7.83 -7.31 -27.42
C SER A 42 -8.31 -8.57 -26.70
N LYS A 43 -9.54 -9.02 -27.01
CA LYS A 43 -10.12 -10.27 -26.48
C LYS A 43 -9.33 -11.48 -26.97
N SER A 44 -9.01 -11.55 -28.26
CA SER A 44 -8.26 -12.66 -28.86
C SER A 44 -6.87 -12.81 -28.25
N ILE A 45 -6.16 -11.71 -28.00
CA ILE A 45 -4.80 -11.76 -27.43
C ILE A 45 -4.79 -11.76 -25.89
N GLY A 46 -5.93 -11.55 -25.24
CA GLY A 46 -6.05 -11.43 -23.78
C GLY A 46 -5.31 -10.22 -23.20
N PHE A 47 -5.17 -9.14 -23.97
CA PHE A 47 -4.47 -7.93 -23.58
C PHE A 47 -5.00 -6.72 -24.35
N LEU A 48 -5.08 -5.56 -23.71
CA LEU A 48 -5.63 -4.36 -24.34
C LEU A 48 -4.70 -3.83 -25.43
N ILE A 49 -5.15 -3.90 -26.69
CA ILE A 49 -4.38 -3.41 -27.84
C ILE A 49 -4.17 -1.90 -27.80
N GLY A 50 -5.12 -1.16 -27.22
CA GLY A 50 -5.00 0.29 -27.02
C GLY A 50 -3.80 0.68 -26.14
N SER A 51 -3.49 -0.13 -25.12
CA SER A 51 -2.32 0.10 -24.25
C SER A 51 -1.00 -0.08 -25.00
N ILE A 52 -0.96 -0.96 -26.01
CA ILE A 52 0.23 -1.26 -26.81
C ILE A 52 0.57 -0.06 -27.71
N LEU A 53 -0.45 0.54 -28.34
CA LEU A 53 -0.31 1.66 -29.27
C LEU A 53 0.16 2.96 -28.60
N ASN A 54 -0.16 3.14 -27.31
CA ASN A 54 0.08 4.39 -26.58
C ASN A 54 1.28 4.35 -25.62
N GLN A 55 1.76 3.16 -25.20
CA GLN A 55 2.77 3.02 -24.13
C GLN A 55 3.95 2.09 -24.51
N GLY A 56 4.53 2.30 -25.69
CA GLY A 56 5.81 1.71 -26.06
C GLY A 56 5.77 0.20 -26.35
N CYS A 57 4.65 -0.32 -26.89
CA CYS A 57 4.54 -1.64 -27.54
C CYS A 57 5.16 -2.85 -26.79
N SER A 58 4.98 -2.91 -25.47
CA SER A 58 5.43 -4.04 -24.64
C SER A 58 4.27 -4.99 -24.30
N LEU A 59 4.28 -6.20 -24.85
CA LEU A 59 3.25 -7.22 -24.62
C LEU A 59 3.69 -8.27 -23.61
N PRO A 60 2.77 -8.91 -22.84
CA PRO A 60 3.05 -10.22 -22.27
C PRO A 60 3.43 -11.22 -23.38
N TYR A 61 4.36 -12.13 -23.11
CA TYR A 61 4.83 -13.10 -24.11
C TYR A 61 3.70 -13.97 -24.71
N GLU A 62 2.77 -14.44 -23.89
CA GLU A 62 1.62 -15.22 -24.37
C GLU A 62 0.67 -14.42 -25.27
N SER A 63 0.46 -13.14 -24.96
CA SER A 63 -0.34 -12.25 -25.81
C SER A 63 0.38 -11.95 -27.13
N PHE A 64 1.71 -11.83 -27.11
CA PHE A 64 2.51 -11.70 -28.32
C PHE A 64 2.35 -12.92 -29.24
N LYS A 65 2.46 -14.15 -28.71
CA LYS A 65 2.25 -15.37 -29.52
C LYS A 65 0.89 -15.37 -30.20
N LYS A 66 -0.16 -15.00 -29.48
CA LYS A 66 -1.52 -14.90 -30.04
C LYS A 66 -1.62 -13.83 -31.12
N LEU A 67 -0.99 -12.67 -30.91
CA LEU A 67 -0.95 -11.62 -31.93
C LEU A 67 -0.15 -12.05 -33.17
N GLN A 68 0.94 -12.80 -32.99
CA GLN A 68 1.75 -13.32 -34.08
C GLN A 68 0.94 -14.29 -34.96
N VAL A 69 0.15 -15.19 -34.35
CA VAL A 69 -0.77 -16.07 -35.10
C VAL A 69 -1.77 -15.27 -35.93
N LEU A 70 -2.35 -14.20 -35.36
CA LEU A 70 -3.26 -13.31 -36.10
C LEU A 70 -2.56 -12.61 -37.27
N ALA A 71 -1.32 -12.13 -37.06
CA ALA A 71 -0.52 -11.48 -38.10
C ALA A 71 -0.20 -12.46 -39.25
N THR A 72 0.21 -13.68 -38.94
CA THR A 72 0.48 -14.70 -39.96
C THR A 72 -0.77 -15.03 -40.78
N GLY A 73 -1.96 -14.98 -40.16
CA GLY A 73 -3.26 -15.18 -40.84
C GLY A 73 -3.67 -14.06 -41.82
N ILE A 74 -2.90 -12.98 -41.89
CA ILE A 74 -3.01 -11.89 -42.89
C ILE A 74 -1.70 -11.73 -43.69
N HIS A 75 -0.86 -12.76 -43.71
CA HIS A 75 0.45 -12.77 -44.38
C HIS A 75 1.45 -11.72 -43.87
N GLU A 76 1.28 -11.27 -42.63
CA GLU A 76 2.20 -10.34 -41.97
C GLU A 76 3.08 -11.05 -40.94
N SER A 77 4.20 -10.41 -40.61
CA SER A 77 5.10 -10.85 -39.55
C SER A 77 5.36 -9.72 -38.56
N LEU A 78 5.65 -10.08 -37.30
CA LEU A 78 5.99 -9.13 -36.24
C LEU A 78 7.41 -9.41 -35.76
N GLN A 79 8.28 -8.41 -35.81
CA GLN A 79 9.64 -8.55 -35.35
C GLN A 79 9.75 -8.25 -33.85
N VAL A 80 10.51 -9.10 -33.16
CA VAL A 80 10.83 -8.89 -31.75
C VAL A 80 12.01 -7.94 -31.67
N LYS A 81 11.78 -6.74 -31.14
CA LYS A 81 12.86 -5.77 -30.88
C LYS A 81 13.70 -6.20 -29.68
N GLU A 82 13.04 -6.57 -28.58
CA GLU A 82 13.71 -6.91 -27.34
C GLU A 82 12.83 -7.79 -26.45
N ILE A 83 13.45 -8.70 -25.69
CA ILE A 83 12.77 -9.45 -24.62
C ILE A 83 13.16 -8.85 -23.28
N LYS A 84 12.16 -8.41 -22.51
CA LYS A 84 12.34 -7.88 -21.15
C LYS A 84 11.65 -8.77 -20.13
N TYR A 85 12.18 -8.80 -18.92
CA TYR A 85 11.48 -9.41 -17.79
C TYR A 85 10.99 -8.30 -16.87
N ARG A 86 9.68 -8.27 -16.59
CA ARG A 86 9.10 -7.35 -15.63
C ARG A 86 8.60 -8.10 -14.42
N LYS A 87 8.99 -7.61 -13.25
CA LYS A 87 8.51 -8.12 -11.97
C LYS A 87 7.01 -7.84 -11.84
N SER A 88 6.25 -8.88 -11.56
CA SER A 88 4.80 -8.87 -11.33
C SER A 88 4.51 -9.49 -9.98
N TYR A 89 3.36 -9.18 -9.41
CA TYR A 89 2.95 -9.70 -8.10
C TYR A 89 1.59 -10.37 -8.24
N ASN A 90 1.38 -11.41 -7.44
CA ASN A 90 0.12 -12.13 -7.29
C ASN A 90 -0.18 -12.30 -5.78
N LYS A 91 -1.33 -12.89 -5.43
CA LYS A 91 -1.72 -13.11 -4.03
C LYS A 91 -0.62 -13.82 -3.22
N GLN A 92 -0.06 -14.91 -3.73
CA GLN A 92 1.02 -15.66 -3.08
C GLN A 92 2.26 -14.79 -2.81
N SER A 93 2.61 -13.92 -3.75
CA SER A 93 3.71 -12.96 -3.58
C SER A 93 3.44 -12.01 -2.41
N ILE A 94 2.20 -11.54 -2.27
CA ILE A 94 1.81 -10.60 -1.23
C ILE A 94 1.66 -11.29 0.14
N GLU A 95 1.21 -12.54 0.17
CA GLU A 95 1.22 -13.37 1.38
C GLU A 95 2.64 -13.61 1.87
N GLN A 96 3.57 -13.93 0.97
CA GLN A 96 4.99 -14.08 1.29
C GLN A 96 5.58 -12.75 1.81
N LEU A 97 5.20 -11.62 1.20
CA LEU A 97 5.58 -10.29 1.68
C LEU A 97 5.12 -10.03 3.12
N ALA A 98 3.87 -10.37 3.44
CA ALA A 98 3.34 -10.22 4.80
C ALA A 98 4.14 -11.05 5.82
N ARG A 99 4.49 -12.30 5.46
CA ARG A 99 5.31 -13.18 6.30
C ARG A 99 6.69 -12.60 6.54
N ILE A 100 7.41 -12.24 5.48
CA ILE A 100 8.80 -11.74 5.54
C ILE A 100 8.87 -10.42 6.31
N ILE A 101 8.02 -9.44 5.98
CA ILE A 101 8.05 -8.15 6.67
C ILE A 101 7.60 -8.28 8.12
N GLY A 102 6.62 -9.14 8.41
CA GLY A 102 6.21 -9.45 9.79
C GLY A 102 7.36 -10.01 10.64
N MET A 103 8.07 -11.02 10.11
CA MET A 103 9.26 -11.58 10.76
C MET A 103 10.33 -10.49 10.98
N LYS A 104 10.66 -9.72 9.94
CA LYS A 104 11.69 -8.67 9.99
C LYS A 104 11.36 -7.55 10.98
N LYS A 105 10.11 -7.09 11.01
CA LYS A 105 9.71 -5.89 11.80
C LYS A 105 9.22 -6.22 13.20
N THR A 106 8.70 -7.42 13.45
CA THR A 106 8.06 -7.77 14.72
C THR A 106 8.49 -9.11 15.30
N GLY A 107 9.32 -9.90 14.61
CA GLY A 107 9.74 -11.24 15.03
C GLY A 107 8.65 -12.32 14.84
N VAL A 108 7.46 -11.94 14.36
CA VAL A 108 6.33 -12.85 14.13
C VAL A 108 5.74 -12.61 12.75
N ALA A 109 5.55 -13.68 11.99
CA ALA A 109 5.06 -13.62 10.62
C ALA A 109 3.68 -12.94 10.54
N GLY A 110 3.54 -12.02 9.59
CA GLY A 110 2.27 -11.36 9.28
C GLY A 110 1.33 -12.18 8.42
N LYS A 111 0.11 -11.67 8.25
CA LYS A 111 -0.88 -12.23 7.33
C LYS A 111 -1.42 -11.19 6.36
N PHE A 112 -1.61 -11.59 5.11
CA PHE A 112 -2.43 -10.88 4.14
C PHE A 112 -3.86 -11.42 4.28
N LEU A 113 -4.85 -10.52 4.46
CA LEU A 113 -6.23 -10.91 4.77
C LEU A 113 -7.21 -10.66 3.62
N SER A 114 -6.81 -9.93 2.58
CA SER A 114 -7.69 -9.75 1.42
C SER A 114 -7.83 -11.08 0.66
N GLU A 115 -9.04 -11.41 0.25
CA GLU A 115 -9.35 -12.61 -0.53
C GLU A 115 -8.61 -12.61 -1.87
N GLU A 116 -8.52 -11.44 -2.51
CA GLU A 116 -7.85 -11.25 -3.78
C GLU A 116 -6.77 -10.17 -3.72
N TYR A 117 -5.80 -10.29 -4.64
CA TYR A 117 -4.81 -9.25 -4.91
C TYR A 117 -5.21 -8.45 -6.14
N THR A 118 -5.51 -7.17 -5.95
CA THR A 118 -6.04 -6.28 -7.00
C THR A 118 -5.02 -5.24 -7.49
N GLY A 119 -3.79 -5.25 -6.96
CA GLY A 119 -2.69 -4.41 -7.45
C GLY A 119 -1.80 -3.83 -6.35
N MET A 120 -0.59 -3.40 -6.73
CA MET A 120 0.42 -2.88 -5.79
C MET A 120 -0.01 -1.57 -5.11
N ASN A 121 -0.79 -0.74 -5.80
CA ASN A 121 -1.23 0.56 -5.29
C ASN A 121 -2.65 0.54 -4.71
N VAL A 122 -3.34 -0.61 -4.79
CA VAL A 122 -4.69 -0.74 -4.25
C VAL A 122 -4.60 -1.12 -2.78
N SER A 123 -5.48 -0.54 -1.96
CA SER A 123 -5.53 -0.83 -0.54
C SER A 123 -5.98 -2.28 -0.29
N SER A 124 -5.26 -3.00 0.56
CA SER A 124 -5.57 -4.37 0.98
C SER A 124 -5.57 -4.49 2.50
N LYS A 125 -6.18 -5.55 3.05
CA LYS A 125 -6.21 -5.83 4.50
C LYS A 125 -5.02 -6.68 4.91
N TRP A 126 -4.40 -6.32 6.04
CA TRP A 126 -3.20 -6.97 6.59
C TRP A 126 -3.37 -7.18 8.09
N GLN A 127 -2.65 -8.15 8.64
CA GLN A 127 -2.63 -8.44 10.06
C GLN A 127 -1.19 -8.60 10.58
N CYS A 128 -0.92 -7.99 11.72
CA CYS A 128 0.35 -8.15 12.44
C CYS A 128 0.33 -9.48 13.17
N GLY A 129 1.36 -10.32 12.99
CA GLY A 129 1.47 -11.57 13.73
C GLY A 129 1.69 -11.39 15.23
N LYS A 130 2.33 -10.29 15.64
CA LYS A 130 2.71 -10.04 17.05
C LYS A 130 1.57 -9.52 17.92
N CYS A 131 0.75 -8.60 17.39
CA CYS A 131 -0.27 -7.91 18.18
C CYS A 131 -1.69 -8.05 17.60
N GLU A 132 -1.83 -8.89 16.57
CA GLU A 132 -3.08 -9.23 15.88
C GLU A 132 -3.84 -8.07 15.26
N LYS A 133 -3.31 -6.85 15.35
CA LYS A 133 -3.91 -5.65 14.76
C LYS A 133 -4.13 -5.85 13.27
N VAL A 134 -5.34 -5.55 12.81
CA VAL A 134 -5.71 -5.48 11.41
C VAL A 134 -5.70 -4.03 10.94
N TRP A 135 -5.16 -3.78 9.75
CA TRP A 135 -5.19 -2.46 9.10
C TRP A 135 -5.32 -2.59 7.59
N LYS A 136 -5.62 -1.47 6.94
CA LYS A 136 -5.64 -1.34 5.48
C LYS A 136 -4.45 -0.53 5.00
N THR A 137 -3.72 -1.04 4.02
CA THR A 137 -2.66 -0.31 3.30
C THR A 137 -2.36 -0.97 1.96
N SER A 138 -1.64 -0.29 1.07
CA SER A 138 -1.28 -0.87 -0.22
C SER A 138 -0.02 -1.75 -0.12
N PRO A 139 0.09 -2.83 -0.93
CA PRO A 139 1.31 -3.63 -1.00
C PRO A 139 2.58 -2.81 -1.31
N ASN A 140 2.46 -1.74 -2.09
CA ASN A 140 3.57 -0.83 -2.37
C ASN A 140 4.08 -0.12 -1.10
N ALA A 141 3.18 0.31 -0.21
CA ALA A 141 3.57 0.92 1.07
C ALA A 141 4.28 -0.08 1.98
N VAL A 142 3.84 -1.34 1.99
CA VAL A 142 4.50 -2.41 2.76
C VAL A 142 5.88 -2.73 2.18
N LEU A 143 5.98 -2.90 0.87
CA LEU A 143 7.18 -3.35 0.19
C LEU A 143 8.28 -2.28 0.14
N TYR A 144 7.94 -1.06 -0.27
CA TYR A 144 8.94 -0.02 -0.58
C TYR A 144 9.05 1.06 0.50
N LYS A 145 7.95 1.37 1.21
CA LYS A 145 7.97 2.32 2.33
C LYS A 145 8.22 1.62 3.68
N GLU A 146 8.31 0.29 3.68
CA GLU A 146 8.47 -0.53 4.88
C GLU A 146 7.41 -0.27 5.97
N HIS A 147 6.21 0.14 5.57
CA HIS A 147 5.11 0.34 6.49
C HIS A 147 4.57 -1.02 6.94
N TRP A 148 4.56 -1.27 8.25
CA TRP A 148 4.04 -2.51 8.82
C TRP A 148 3.03 -2.21 9.93
N CYS A 149 3.32 -2.61 11.17
CA CYS A 149 2.44 -2.41 12.30
C CYS A 149 2.82 -1.17 13.12
N ILE A 150 2.02 -0.11 13.01
CA ILE A 150 2.24 1.14 13.76
C ILE A 150 2.17 0.94 15.28
N ARG A 151 1.33 0.00 15.76
CA ARG A 151 1.22 -0.34 17.18
C ARG A 151 2.55 -0.90 17.70
N CYS A 152 3.13 -1.86 17.00
CA CYS A 152 4.41 -2.45 17.42
C CYS A 152 5.59 -1.49 17.27
N GLN A 153 5.47 -0.47 16.41
CA GLN A 153 6.47 0.59 16.29
C GLN A 153 6.26 1.74 17.30
N GLY A 154 5.24 1.68 18.16
CA GLY A 154 4.92 2.74 19.12
C GLY A 154 4.41 4.04 18.48
N ARG A 155 3.96 3.98 17.22
CA ARG A 155 3.43 5.12 16.43
C ARG A 155 1.92 5.12 16.31
N GLU A 156 1.23 4.21 17.01
CA GLU A 156 -0.24 4.24 17.06
C GLU A 156 -0.69 5.42 17.92
N THR A 157 -1.61 6.22 17.37
CA THR A 157 -2.27 7.28 18.13
C THR A 157 -2.96 6.68 19.34
N TRP A 158 -2.94 7.40 20.46
CA TRP A 158 -3.56 6.91 21.67
C TRP A 158 -5.08 6.93 21.51
N THR A 159 -5.78 6.02 22.18
CA THR A 159 -7.24 6.07 22.24
C THR A 159 -7.68 7.15 23.22
N TYR A 160 -8.92 7.62 23.10
CA TYR A 160 -9.51 8.55 24.07
C TYR A 160 -9.36 8.07 25.53
N LYS A 161 -9.59 6.78 25.79
CA LYS A 161 -9.40 6.17 27.12
C LYS A 161 -7.95 6.30 27.61
N GLN A 162 -6.99 6.08 26.73
CA GLN A 162 -5.57 6.23 27.06
C GLN A 162 -5.19 7.69 27.30
N MET A 163 -5.85 8.66 26.65
CA MET A 163 -5.65 10.08 26.90
C MET A 163 -6.14 10.52 28.29
N ILE A 164 -7.30 10.03 28.73
CA ILE A 164 -7.78 10.23 30.10
C ILE A 164 -6.77 9.68 31.11
N GLU A 165 -6.35 8.43 30.90
CA GLU A 165 -5.40 7.76 31.78
C GLU A 165 -4.02 8.45 31.80
N LEU A 166 -3.61 9.04 30.67
CA LEU A 166 -2.40 9.85 30.59
C LEU A 166 -2.49 11.08 31.51
N GLY A 167 -3.61 11.78 31.51
CA GLY A 167 -3.84 12.95 32.37
C GLY A 167 -3.73 12.59 33.85
N LYS A 168 -4.42 11.51 34.27
CA LYS A 168 -4.38 11.00 35.65
C LYS A 168 -2.96 10.68 36.10
N ARG A 169 -2.29 9.79 35.35
CA ARG A 169 -0.93 9.32 35.65
C ARG A 169 0.08 10.46 35.66
N ARG A 170 -0.04 11.41 34.74
CA ARG A 170 0.90 12.54 34.65
C ARG A 170 0.71 13.51 35.82
N GLY A 171 -0.52 13.82 36.19
CA GLY A 171 -0.82 14.60 37.40
C GLY A 171 -0.25 13.92 38.64
N LEU A 172 -0.56 12.65 38.86
CA LEU A 172 -0.07 11.90 40.02
C LEU A 172 1.47 11.92 40.09
N LYS A 173 2.15 11.70 38.96
CA LYS A 173 3.62 11.75 38.89
C LYS A 173 4.23 13.13 39.16
N LYS A 174 3.55 14.22 38.77
CA LYS A 174 4.11 15.58 38.81
C LYS A 174 3.72 16.35 40.05
N THR A 175 2.54 16.11 40.58
CA THR A 175 1.95 16.91 41.68
C THR A 175 1.42 16.07 42.82
N GLY A 176 1.40 14.74 42.72
CA GLY A 176 0.81 13.84 43.71
C GLY A 176 -0.71 13.74 43.65
N VAL A 177 -1.37 14.43 42.70
CA VAL A 177 -2.82 14.43 42.52
C VAL A 177 -3.16 14.18 41.06
N GLU A 178 -4.14 13.31 40.78
CA GLU A 178 -4.56 12.99 39.41
C GLU A 178 -4.95 14.24 38.62
N GLY A 179 -4.46 14.34 37.39
CA GLY A 179 -4.93 15.34 36.43
C GLY A 179 -6.15 14.88 35.66
N LYS A 180 -6.77 15.79 34.91
CA LYS A 180 -7.89 15.46 34.02
C LYS A 180 -7.59 15.85 32.57
N PHE A 181 -8.12 15.05 31.66
CA PHE A 181 -8.24 15.37 30.24
C PHE A 181 -9.66 15.89 30.01
N LEU A 182 -9.80 17.15 29.59
CA LEU A 182 -11.09 17.84 29.51
C LEU A 182 -11.70 17.83 28.11
N THR A 183 -10.89 17.62 27.07
CA THR A 183 -11.41 17.52 25.70
C THR A 183 -12.38 16.36 25.58
N SER A 184 -13.51 16.60 24.91
CA SER A 184 -14.53 15.57 24.72
C SER A 184 -14.05 14.45 23.79
N LYS A 185 -14.70 13.29 23.88
CA LYS A 185 -14.39 12.14 23.01
C LYS A 185 -14.55 12.49 21.53
N LYS A 186 -15.64 13.20 21.19
CA LYS A 186 -15.95 13.60 19.81
C LYS A 186 -14.83 14.50 19.24
N GLU A 187 -14.47 15.56 19.96
CA GLU A 187 -13.39 16.47 19.55
C GLU A 187 -12.04 15.76 19.40
N TYR A 188 -11.75 14.80 20.28
CA TYR A 188 -10.52 14.00 20.17
C TYR A 188 -10.51 13.13 18.92
N GLU A 189 -11.61 12.44 18.64
CA GLU A 189 -11.74 11.49 17.52
C GLU A 189 -11.86 12.18 16.15
N GLU A 190 -12.35 13.42 16.11
CA GLU A 190 -12.43 14.25 14.88
C GLU A 190 -11.11 14.98 14.54
N ALA A 191 -10.12 14.94 15.44
CA ALA A 191 -8.84 15.61 15.22
C ALA A 191 -8.07 15.02 14.01
N ILE A 192 -7.67 15.88 13.07
CA ILE A 192 -6.91 15.48 11.86
C ILE A 192 -5.55 14.86 12.23
N HIS A 193 -4.89 15.43 13.25
CA HIS A 193 -3.58 14.97 13.74
C HIS A 193 -3.60 14.77 15.26
N PRO A 194 -4.16 13.66 15.78
CA PRO A 194 -4.44 13.50 17.21
C PRO A 194 -3.23 13.66 18.13
N ASP A 195 -2.02 13.38 17.65
CA ASP A 195 -0.81 13.53 18.46
C ASP A 195 -0.28 14.98 18.50
N MET A 196 -0.59 15.78 17.49
CA MET A 196 -0.12 17.17 17.34
C MET A 196 -1.17 18.21 17.71
N SER A 197 -2.46 17.85 17.66
CA SER A 197 -3.57 18.70 18.09
C SER A 197 -3.44 19.11 19.56
N LYS A 198 -3.83 20.34 19.87
CA LYS A 198 -3.93 20.85 21.24
C LYS A 198 -5.22 20.38 21.88
N TYR A 199 -5.14 20.05 23.15
CA TYR A 199 -6.26 19.60 23.97
C TYR A 199 -6.24 20.30 25.33
N HIS A 200 -7.39 20.31 26.00
CA HIS A 200 -7.55 20.92 27.31
C HIS A 200 -7.22 19.92 28.42
N TRP A 201 -6.38 20.35 29.36
CA TRP A 201 -5.92 19.56 30.50
C TRP A 201 -6.15 20.35 31.79
N GLU A 202 -6.40 19.64 32.89
CA GLU A 202 -6.59 20.22 34.23
C GLU A 202 -5.59 19.59 35.21
N CYS A 203 -4.93 20.43 36.00
CA CYS A 203 -4.07 19.99 37.09
C CYS A 203 -4.93 19.74 38.33
N GLY A 204 -5.00 18.50 38.83
CA GLY A 204 -5.81 18.20 40.01
C GLY A 204 -5.31 18.84 41.31
N LYS A 205 -4.06 19.32 41.37
CA LYS A 205 -3.51 19.98 42.56
C LYS A 205 -3.88 21.46 42.66
N CYS A 206 -3.68 22.23 41.58
CA CYS A 206 -3.88 23.68 41.58
C CYS A 206 -5.11 24.14 40.77
N GLY A 207 -5.83 23.22 40.12
CA GLY A 207 -6.99 23.53 39.29
C GLY A 207 -6.67 24.25 37.97
N HIS A 208 -5.40 24.52 37.67
CA HIS A 208 -5.00 25.20 36.43
C HIS A 208 -5.43 24.37 35.20
N ILE A 209 -6.17 25.03 34.30
CA ILE A 209 -6.57 24.51 33.00
C ILE A 209 -5.71 25.13 31.90
N TRP A 210 -5.14 24.31 31.02
CA TRP A 210 -4.32 24.80 29.91
C TRP A 210 -4.46 23.95 28.65
N GLU A 211 -4.03 24.51 27.52
CA GLU A 211 -3.92 23.80 26.26
C GLU A 211 -2.53 23.22 26.03
N ALA A 212 -2.45 21.94 25.69
CA ALA A 212 -1.21 21.30 25.26
C ALA A 212 -1.46 20.17 24.27
N SER A 213 -0.51 19.91 23.39
CA SER A 213 -0.60 18.77 22.48
C SER A 213 -0.42 17.45 23.22
N ALA A 214 -1.07 16.39 22.70
CA ALA A 214 -0.91 15.04 23.22
C ALA A 214 0.58 14.63 23.25
N ASN A 215 1.36 14.95 22.21
CA ASN A 215 2.80 14.70 22.19
C ASN A 215 3.57 15.39 23.31
N ASN A 216 3.25 16.64 23.64
CA ASN A 216 3.93 17.35 24.74
C ASN A 216 3.64 16.69 26.09
N ILE A 217 2.38 16.33 26.35
CA ILE A 217 1.99 15.64 27.58
C ILE A 217 2.54 14.21 27.61
N LYS A 218 2.66 13.50 26.47
CA LYS A 218 3.35 12.19 26.38
C LYS A 218 4.84 12.31 26.70
N ARG A 219 5.51 13.39 26.27
CA ARG A 219 6.96 13.58 26.45
C ARG A 219 7.37 13.99 27.85
N GLY A 220 6.52 14.63 28.64
CA GLY A 220 7.04 15.21 29.89
C GLY A 220 6.18 16.26 30.52
N SER A 221 5.60 17.10 29.67
CA SER A 221 5.06 18.39 30.05
C SER A 221 3.84 18.23 30.94
N TRP A 222 3.75 19.13 31.90
CA TRP A 222 2.62 19.26 32.81
C TRP A 222 2.54 20.70 33.31
N CYS A 223 1.56 20.96 34.18
CA CYS A 223 1.41 22.23 34.87
C CYS A 223 2.70 22.60 35.64
N ARG A 224 3.09 23.87 35.54
CA ARG A 224 4.26 24.46 36.23
C ARG A 224 3.88 25.29 37.46
N THR A 225 2.58 25.40 37.72
CA THR A 225 1.99 26.23 38.78
C THR A 225 1.91 25.45 40.09
#